data_AF-A0A6I4SIQ3-F1
#
_entry.id   AF-A0A6I4SIQ3-F1
#
_cell.length_a   1.000
_cell.length_b   1.000
_cell.length_c   1.000
_cell.angle_alpha   90.00
_cell.angle_beta   90.00
_cell.angle_gamma   90.00
#
_symmetry.space_group_name_H-M   'P 1'
#
loop_
_entity.id
_entity.type
_entity.pdbx_description
1 polymer ?
#
loop_
_entity_poly.entity_id
_entity_poly.type
_entity_poly.pdbx_seq_one_letter_code
_entity_poly.pdbx_strand_id
1 'polypeptide(L)'
;MDDSIDQLLIEVRASTSGFAADIGEMRRSVDTDLISGFGKAGDVLEHSLLSAIRKGSLGFDDLKRAASQALDQIASQAMQLGLDQIFGGGGAGSTGGIGGIFGGIVGSIFGLPGRATGGPVSPGRGYLVGERGPEMFVPTSSGRVETLDGGGKSRDVRVAIQLSQPRGTSSPTALQRSSRQVASAVRRALSV
;
A
#
# COMPACT_ATOMS: atom_id res chain seq x y z
N MET A 1 50.02 1.35 23.10
CA MET A 1 48.82 2.13 22.72
C MET A 1 48.82 2.45 21.23
N ASP A 2 49.97 2.53 20.54
CA ASP A 2 50.02 2.71 19.09
C ASP A 2 49.60 1.46 18.28
N ASP A 3 49.92 0.25 18.75
CA ASP A 3 49.63 -0.99 18.02
C ASP A 3 48.14 -1.22 17.73
N SER A 4 47.24 -0.75 18.60
CA SER A 4 45.79 -0.87 18.42
C SER A 4 45.22 0.08 17.36
N ILE A 5 45.85 1.24 17.17
CA ILE A 5 45.42 2.23 16.17
C ILE A 5 45.81 1.73 14.77
N ASP A 6 47.02 1.18 14.63
CA ASP A 6 47.48 0.60 13.36
C ASP A 6 46.62 -0.59 12.93
N GLN A 7 46.22 -1.45 13.88
CA GLN A 7 45.35 -2.57 13.57
C GLN A 7 43.96 -2.13 13.06
N LEU A 8 43.36 -1.12 13.70
CA LEU A 8 42.09 -0.53 13.26
C LEU A 8 42.22 0.14 11.88
N LEU A 9 43.33 0.83 11.61
CA LEU A 9 43.59 1.46 10.31
C LEU A 9 43.74 0.43 9.19
N ILE A 10 44.39 -0.71 9.46
CA ILE A 10 44.52 -1.82 8.51
C ILE A 10 43.15 -2.45 8.22
N GLU A 11 42.31 -2.64 9.24
CA GLU A 11 40.96 -3.19 9.10
C GLU A 11 40.01 -2.24 8.34
N VAL A 12 40.06 -0.95 8.62
CA VAL A 12 39.29 0.07 7.90
C VAL A 12 39.75 0.18 6.44
N ARG A 13 41.07 0.08 6.18
CA ARG A 13 41.59 0.09 4.81
C ARG A 13 41.22 -1.16 4.03
N ALA A 14 41.28 -2.33 4.67
CA ALA A 14 40.86 -3.59 4.08
C ALA A 14 39.36 -3.59 3.75
N SER A 15 38.51 -3.17 4.69
CA SER A 15 37.06 -3.08 4.48
C SER A 15 36.67 -2.06 3.40
N THR A 16 37.34 -0.90 3.35
CA THR A 16 37.12 0.09 2.28
C THR A 16 37.53 -0.44 0.91
N SER A 17 38.63 -1.21 0.83
CA SER A 17 39.07 -1.82 -0.43
C SER A 17 38.15 -2.93 -0.91
N GLY A 18 37.59 -3.74 0.02
CA GLY A 18 36.57 -4.74 -0.30
C GLY A 18 35.28 -4.09 -0.78
N PHE A 19 34.79 -3.08 -0.07
CA PHE A 19 33.59 -2.33 -0.45
C PHE A 19 33.70 -1.69 -1.85
N ALA A 20 34.86 -1.14 -2.20
CA ALA A 20 35.10 -0.59 -3.53
C ALA A 20 35.07 -1.66 -4.64
N ALA A 21 35.58 -2.86 -4.35
CA ALA A 21 35.52 -4.00 -5.27
C ALA A 21 34.07 -4.47 -5.46
N ASP A 22 33.32 -4.60 -4.37
CA ASP A 22 31.91 -5.03 -4.38
C ASP A 22 31.03 -4.05 -5.14
N ILE A 23 31.22 -2.73 -4.96
CA ILE A 23 30.53 -1.71 -5.77
C ILE A 23 30.88 -1.85 -7.26
N GLY A 24 32.15 -2.12 -7.57
CA GLY A 24 32.60 -2.30 -8.96
C GLY A 24 32.00 -3.54 -9.63
N GLU A 25 31.67 -4.57 -8.87
CA GLU A 25 30.98 -5.77 -9.32
C GLU A 25 29.47 -5.54 -9.46
N MET A 26 28.85 -4.90 -8.46
CA MET A 26 27.44 -4.52 -8.51
C MET A 26 27.13 -3.59 -9.69
N ARG A 27 28.02 -2.65 -9.99
CA ARG A 27 27.87 -1.77 -11.17
C ARG A 27 27.93 -2.57 -12.47
N ARG A 28 28.83 -3.55 -12.57
CA ARG A 28 28.98 -4.37 -13.79
C ARG A 28 27.79 -5.29 -14.04
N SER A 29 27.24 -5.90 -12.99
CA SER A 29 26.03 -6.71 -13.13
C SER A 29 24.83 -5.86 -13.52
N VAL A 30 24.65 -4.71 -12.85
CA VAL A 30 23.58 -3.76 -13.17
C VAL A 30 23.69 -3.24 -14.61
N ASP A 31 24.87 -2.79 -15.06
CA ASP A 31 25.04 -2.31 -16.43
C ASP A 31 24.78 -3.41 -17.47
N THR A 32 25.21 -4.65 -17.21
CA THR A 32 25.03 -5.77 -18.16
C THR A 32 23.58 -6.23 -18.22
N ASP A 33 22.92 -6.38 -17.09
CA ASP A 33 21.57 -6.92 -17.00
C ASP A 33 20.51 -5.88 -17.39
N LEU A 34 20.69 -4.61 -16.99
CA LEU A 34 19.77 -3.55 -17.37
C LEU A 34 19.87 -3.24 -18.87
N ILE A 35 21.07 -3.05 -19.41
CA ILE A 35 21.23 -2.67 -20.83
C ILE A 35 20.75 -3.82 -21.73
N SER A 36 21.08 -5.07 -21.40
CA SER A 36 20.59 -6.22 -22.16
C SER A 36 19.09 -6.45 -22.00
N GLY A 37 18.52 -6.17 -20.83
CA GLY A 37 17.09 -6.21 -20.58
C GLY A 37 16.31 -5.16 -21.38
N PHE A 38 16.81 -3.91 -21.42
CA PHE A 38 16.21 -2.84 -22.22
C PHE A 38 16.31 -3.12 -23.72
N GLY A 39 17.42 -3.69 -24.20
CA GLY A 39 17.55 -4.12 -25.60
C GLY A 39 16.49 -5.15 -25.98
N LYS A 40 16.35 -6.22 -25.20
CA LYS A 40 15.34 -7.27 -25.43
C LYS A 40 13.91 -6.73 -25.38
N ALA A 41 13.62 -5.84 -24.43
CA ALA A 41 12.30 -5.21 -24.32
C ALA A 41 12.00 -4.31 -25.53
N GLY A 42 13.01 -3.56 -26.00
CA GLY A 42 12.94 -2.75 -27.22
C GLY A 42 12.65 -3.59 -28.45
N ASP A 43 13.36 -4.71 -28.62
CA ASP A 43 13.15 -5.62 -29.74
C ASP A 43 11.73 -6.17 -29.75
N VAL A 44 11.20 -6.63 -28.61
CA VAL A 44 9.82 -7.12 -28.51
C VAL A 44 8.81 -6.03 -28.85
N LEU A 45 9.03 -4.81 -28.37
CA LEU A 45 8.17 -3.67 -28.65
C LEU A 45 8.19 -3.31 -30.13
N GLU A 46 9.36 -3.26 -30.77
CA GLU A 46 9.52 -3.00 -32.20
C GLU A 46 8.80 -4.07 -33.03
N HIS A 47 8.98 -5.36 -32.72
CA HIS A 47 8.30 -6.44 -33.43
C HIS A 47 6.78 -6.40 -33.25
N SER A 48 6.31 -6.03 -32.05
CA SER A 48 4.88 -5.88 -31.78
C SER A 48 4.28 -4.70 -32.56
N LEU A 49 4.99 -3.58 -32.63
CA LEU A 49 4.56 -2.38 -33.32
C LEU A 49 4.60 -2.55 -34.83
N LEU A 50 5.66 -3.14 -35.37
CA LEU A 50 5.78 -3.48 -36.79
C LEU A 50 4.71 -4.50 -37.21
N SER A 51 4.39 -5.48 -36.36
CA SER A 51 3.30 -6.43 -36.61
C SER A 51 1.94 -5.76 -36.57
N ALA A 52 1.69 -4.85 -35.61
CA ALA A 52 0.44 -4.09 -35.51
C ALA A 52 0.24 -3.16 -36.71
N ILE A 53 1.31 -2.47 -37.15
CA ILE A 53 1.30 -1.62 -38.34
C ILE A 53 1.07 -2.46 -39.61
N ARG A 54 1.77 -3.58 -39.76
CA ARG A 54 1.64 -4.47 -40.93
C ARG A 54 0.28 -5.17 -40.99
N LYS A 55 -0.31 -5.48 -39.85
CA LYS A 55 -1.62 -6.16 -39.76
C LYS A 55 -2.80 -5.20 -39.94
N GLY A 56 -2.56 -3.87 -39.88
CA GLY A 56 -3.54 -2.86 -40.27
C GLY A 56 -4.80 -2.78 -39.39
N SER A 57 -4.83 -3.47 -38.26
CA SER A 57 -5.97 -3.43 -37.33
C SER A 57 -5.50 -2.98 -35.95
N LEU A 58 -5.80 -1.73 -35.61
CA LEU A 58 -5.81 -1.27 -34.22
C LEU A 58 -7.03 -1.92 -33.51
N GLY A 59 -6.98 -3.25 -33.35
CA GLY A 59 -7.91 -3.97 -32.51
C GLY A 59 -7.42 -3.84 -31.08
N PHE A 60 -8.12 -3.06 -30.25
CA PHE A 60 -7.84 -2.95 -28.82
C PHE A 60 -7.73 -4.33 -28.15
N ASP A 61 -8.47 -5.32 -28.67
CA ASP A 61 -8.41 -6.72 -28.22
C ASP A 61 -7.08 -7.42 -28.52
N ASP A 62 -6.45 -7.15 -29.66
CA ASP A 62 -5.15 -7.73 -30.01
C ASP A 62 -4.03 -7.09 -29.16
N LEU A 63 -4.12 -5.78 -28.91
CA LEU A 63 -3.18 -5.08 -28.01
C LEU A 63 -3.36 -5.54 -26.56
N LYS A 64 -4.60 -5.72 -26.11
CA LYS A 64 -4.91 -6.30 -24.80
C LYS A 64 -4.35 -7.72 -24.65
N ARG A 65 -4.49 -8.56 -25.67
CA ARG A 65 -3.95 -9.94 -25.68
C ARG A 65 -2.42 -9.96 -25.67
N ALA A 66 -1.78 -9.13 -26.47
CA ALA A 66 -0.32 -9.02 -26.49
C ALA A 66 0.21 -8.50 -25.14
N ALA A 67 -0.44 -7.47 -24.58
CA ALA A 67 -0.08 -6.92 -23.27
C ALA A 67 -0.30 -7.93 -22.14
N SER A 68 -1.42 -8.66 -22.12
CA SER A 68 -1.65 -9.69 -21.09
C SER A 68 -0.65 -10.83 -21.22
N GLN A 69 -0.32 -11.26 -22.43
CA GLN A 69 0.65 -12.33 -22.66
C GLN A 69 2.07 -11.91 -22.26
N ALA A 70 2.45 -10.64 -22.50
CA ALA A 70 3.71 -10.09 -22.01
C ALA A 70 3.74 -10.00 -20.48
N LEU A 71 2.65 -9.56 -19.84
CA LEU A 71 2.52 -9.52 -18.38
C LEU A 71 2.59 -10.91 -17.75
N ASP A 72 1.96 -11.92 -18.34
CA ASP A 72 2.01 -13.31 -17.87
C ASP A 72 3.43 -13.91 -18.00
N GLN A 73 4.16 -13.56 -19.06
CA GLN A 73 5.57 -13.97 -19.24
C GLN A 73 6.48 -13.30 -18.20
N ILE A 74 6.29 -11.99 -17.96
CA ILE A 74 7.04 -11.26 -16.93
C ILE A 74 6.71 -11.81 -15.53
N ALA A 75 5.43 -12.08 -15.25
CA ALA A 75 4.99 -12.63 -13.97
C ALA A 75 5.54 -14.04 -13.73
N SER A 76 5.54 -14.91 -14.74
CA SER A 76 6.11 -16.25 -14.62
C SER A 76 7.63 -16.25 -14.45
N GLN A 77 8.36 -15.37 -15.14
CA GLN A 77 9.80 -15.19 -14.94
C GLN A 77 10.12 -14.57 -13.58
N ALA A 78 9.34 -13.58 -13.12
CA ALA A 78 9.49 -12.99 -11.79
C ALA A 78 9.17 -13.99 -10.67
N MET A 79 8.17 -14.85 -10.85
CA MET A 79 7.89 -15.94 -9.92
C MET A 79 8.96 -17.01 -9.95
N GLN A 80 9.50 -17.39 -11.11
CA GLN A 80 10.61 -18.34 -11.18
C GLN A 80 11.88 -17.79 -10.51
N LEU A 81 12.23 -16.53 -10.77
CA LEU A 81 13.38 -15.88 -10.13
C LEU A 81 13.16 -15.64 -8.63
N GLY A 82 11.94 -15.28 -8.22
CA GLY A 82 11.57 -15.07 -6.82
C GLY A 82 11.45 -16.39 -6.03
N LEU A 83 10.98 -17.46 -6.67
CA LEU A 83 10.87 -18.78 -6.05
C LEU A 83 12.22 -19.50 -6.04
N ASP A 84 13.09 -19.34 -7.04
CA ASP A 84 14.47 -19.83 -6.98
C ASP A 84 15.30 -19.08 -5.94
N GLN A 85 15.05 -17.79 -5.71
CA GLN A 85 15.72 -17.04 -4.63
C GLN A 85 15.17 -17.35 -3.23
N ILE A 86 13.92 -17.84 -3.10
CA ILE A 86 13.31 -18.23 -1.82
C ILE A 86 13.49 -19.72 -1.52
N PHE A 87 13.47 -20.60 -2.52
CA PHE A 87 13.51 -22.06 -2.38
C PHE A 87 14.75 -22.74 -3.00
N GLY A 88 15.51 -22.05 -3.87
CA GLY A 88 16.62 -22.63 -4.65
C GLY A 88 18.03 -22.36 -4.13
N GLY A 89 18.20 -21.68 -2.99
CA GLY A 89 19.52 -21.37 -2.42
C GLY A 89 19.51 -21.41 -0.90
N GLY A 90 19.86 -22.55 -0.32
CA GLY A 90 19.90 -22.75 1.13
C GLY A 90 20.93 -21.86 1.84
N GLY A 91 20.54 -21.31 2.99
CA GLY A 91 21.45 -20.65 3.91
C GLY A 91 20.76 -19.60 4.75
N ALA A 92 20.52 -19.92 6.03
CA ALA A 92 20.07 -18.97 7.03
C ALA A 92 21.00 -17.76 7.10
N GLY A 93 20.43 -16.55 7.00
CA GLY A 93 21.10 -15.30 7.34
C GLY A 93 21.76 -14.56 6.18
N SER A 94 20.99 -13.79 5.42
CA SER A 94 21.50 -12.64 4.66
C SER A 94 20.35 -11.83 4.05
N THR A 95 19.85 -10.85 4.79
CA THR A 95 18.96 -9.79 4.30
C THR A 95 19.76 -8.75 3.51
N GLY A 96 20.33 -9.13 2.36
CA GLY A 96 21.27 -8.26 1.62
C GLY A 96 21.18 -8.25 0.10
N GLY A 97 20.25 -8.98 -0.52
CA GLY A 97 20.11 -9.02 -1.98
C GLY A 97 19.20 -7.91 -2.52
N ILE A 98 19.51 -7.44 -3.73
CA ILE A 98 18.68 -6.55 -4.57
C ILE A 98 17.20 -6.98 -4.66
N GLY A 99 16.86 -8.26 -4.47
CA GLY A 99 15.47 -8.72 -4.34
C GLY A 99 14.71 -8.17 -3.12
N GLY A 100 15.40 -7.89 -2.01
CA GLY A 100 14.83 -7.23 -0.83
C GLY A 100 14.65 -5.72 -1.01
N ILE A 101 15.50 -5.08 -1.82
CA ILE A 101 15.42 -3.65 -2.13
C ILE A 101 14.33 -3.39 -3.18
N PHE A 102 14.25 -4.20 -4.24
CA PHE A 102 13.16 -4.11 -5.21
C PHE A 102 11.81 -4.53 -4.59
N GLY A 103 11.78 -5.55 -3.73
CA GLY A 103 10.58 -5.86 -2.92
C GLY A 103 10.18 -4.72 -1.98
N GLY A 104 11.16 -3.97 -1.45
CA GLY A 104 10.92 -2.79 -0.62
C GLY A 104 10.46 -1.55 -1.39
N ILE A 105 10.97 -1.32 -2.60
CA ILE A 105 10.67 -0.13 -3.44
C ILE A 105 9.38 -0.31 -4.25
N VAL A 106 9.16 -1.48 -4.86
CA VAL A 106 7.88 -1.82 -5.50
C VAL A 106 6.79 -1.91 -4.43
N GLY A 107 7.12 -2.44 -3.24
CA GLY A 107 6.27 -2.36 -2.06
C GLY A 107 5.94 -0.94 -1.64
N SER A 108 6.87 0.02 -1.69
CA SER A 108 6.60 1.40 -1.23
C SER A 108 5.94 2.31 -2.28
N ILE A 109 6.09 2.03 -3.58
CA ILE A 109 5.43 2.77 -4.67
C ILE A 109 4.02 2.23 -4.98
N PHE A 110 3.81 0.90 -4.89
CA PHE A 110 2.49 0.28 -5.11
C PHE A 110 1.76 -0.09 -3.82
N GLY A 111 2.35 0.13 -2.64
CA GLY A 111 1.78 -0.38 -1.40
C GLY A 111 2.44 0.14 -0.14
N LEU A 112 2.39 1.46 0.09
CA LEU A 112 2.19 1.88 1.49
C LEU A 112 1.04 1.00 2.01
N PRO A 113 1.30 0.09 2.96
CA PRO A 113 0.35 -0.96 3.24
C PRO A 113 -0.91 -0.27 3.73
N GLY A 114 -1.95 -0.29 2.89
CA GLY A 114 -3.16 0.48 3.10
C GLY A 114 -3.71 0.13 4.48
N ARG A 115 -3.67 1.10 5.39
CA ARG A 115 -4.24 0.99 6.74
C ARG A 115 -5.69 1.46 6.74
N ALA A 116 -6.31 1.55 5.56
CA ALA A 116 -7.73 1.78 5.40
C ALA A 116 -8.59 0.68 6.06
N THR A 117 -8.03 -0.52 6.24
CA THR A 117 -8.64 -1.66 6.95
C THR A 117 -8.18 -1.80 8.41
N GLY A 118 -7.39 -0.83 8.90
CA GLY A 118 -6.82 -0.86 10.24
C GLY A 118 -5.58 -1.74 10.38
N GLY A 119 -5.05 -1.85 11.59
CA GLY A 119 -3.92 -2.71 11.93
C GLY A 119 -2.78 -2.01 12.67
N PRO A 120 -1.79 -2.78 13.16
CA PRO A 120 -0.69 -2.25 13.96
C PRO A 120 0.20 -1.32 13.13
N VAL A 121 0.68 -0.28 13.81
CA VAL A 121 1.57 0.75 13.27
C VAL A 121 2.82 0.89 14.13
N SER A 122 3.94 1.13 13.48
CA SER A 122 5.25 1.28 14.10
C SER A 122 5.74 2.72 13.97
N PRO A 123 6.49 3.24 14.97
CA PRO A 123 7.05 4.58 14.93
C PRO A 123 7.86 4.85 13.67
N GLY A 124 7.76 6.06 13.13
CA GLY A 124 8.60 6.55 12.03
C GLY A 124 8.31 5.94 10.66
N ARG A 125 7.30 5.05 10.55
CA ARG A 125 6.86 4.47 9.28
C ARG A 125 5.62 5.21 8.78
N GLY A 126 5.65 5.64 7.53
CA GLY A 126 4.45 6.17 6.88
C GLY A 126 3.46 5.06 6.54
N TYR A 127 2.19 5.32 6.78
CA TYR A 127 1.05 4.48 6.44
C TYR A 127 0.03 5.31 5.68
N LEU A 128 -0.68 4.72 4.74
CA LEU A 128 -1.75 5.40 4.02
C LEU A 128 -3.09 5.05 4.69
N VAL A 129 -3.73 6.03 5.32
CA VAL A 129 -4.94 5.87 6.16
C VAL A 129 -5.99 6.83 5.63
N GLY A 130 -6.79 6.43 4.65
CA GLY A 130 -7.81 7.32 4.13
C GLY A 130 -8.93 6.60 3.38
N GLU A 131 -10.14 6.76 3.92
CA GLU A 131 -11.40 6.33 3.31
C GLU A 131 -11.99 7.38 2.36
N ARG A 132 -11.42 8.61 2.35
CA ARG A 132 -11.84 9.76 1.51
C ARG A 132 -10.72 10.34 0.62
N GLY A 133 -9.64 9.61 0.41
CA GLY A 133 -8.48 10.06 -0.36
C GLY A 133 -7.16 9.61 0.28
N PRO A 134 -6.02 9.76 -0.40
CA PRO A 134 -4.73 9.30 0.09
C PRO A 134 -4.17 10.23 1.17
N GLU A 135 -4.55 9.99 2.42
CA GLU A 135 -3.94 10.64 3.59
C GLU A 135 -2.80 9.78 4.14
N MET A 136 -1.67 10.40 4.48
CA MET A 136 -0.50 9.74 5.06
C MET A 136 -0.45 9.96 6.57
N PHE A 137 -0.31 8.86 7.30
CA PHE A 137 -0.17 8.80 8.74
C PHE A 137 1.23 8.29 9.13
N VAL A 138 1.98 9.09 9.88
CA VAL A 138 3.32 8.73 10.39
C VAL A 138 3.28 8.81 11.92
N PRO A 139 3.15 7.69 12.64
CA PRO A 139 3.08 7.72 14.10
C PRO A 139 4.46 7.93 14.72
N THR A 140 4.49 8.63 15.85
CA THR A 140 5.69 8.85 16.67
C THR A 140 5.87 7.78 17.75
N SER A 141 4.84 6.99 18.01
CA SER A 141 4.82 5.89 18.99
C SER A 141 4.15 4.66 18.40
N SER A 142 4.48 3.48 18.93
CA SER A 142 3.82 2.24 18.53
C SER A 142 2.33 2.30 18.88
N GLY A 143 1.49 1.79 17.98
CA GLY A 143 0.05 1.85 18.16
C GLY A 143 -0.69 0.97 17.17
N ARG A 144 -2.00 1.19 17.04
CA ARG A 144 -2.86 0.48 16.09
C ARG A 144 -3.87 1.47 15.51
N VAL A 145 -4.09 1.38 14.21
CA VAL A 145 -5.19 2.07 13.52
C VAL A 145 -6.42 1.18 13.67
N GLU A 146 -7.45 1.70 14.33
CA GLU A 146 -8.76 1.05 14.41
C GLU A 146 -9.65 1.65 13.33
N THR A 147 -10.27 0.80 12.52
CA THR A 147 -11.37 1.22 11.65
C THR A 147 -12.63 1.25 12.48
N LEU A 148 -13.24 2.43 12.57
CA LEU A 148 -14.62 2.51 13.05
C LEU A 148 -15.48 1.97 11.91
N ASP A 149 -15.80 0.67 11.94
CA ASP A 149 -16.59 0.00 10.89
C ASP A 149 -17.69 0.93 10.37
N GLY A 150 -17.66 1.22 9.06
CA GLY A 150 -18.65 2.04 8.34
C GLY A 150 -20.08 1.46 8.36
N GLY A 151 -20.29 0.35 9.07
CA GLY A 151 -21.58 -0.01 9.61
C GLY A 151 -21.75 0.66 10.96
N GLY A 152 -22.07 1.96 10.96
CA GLY A 152 -22.62 2.60 12.15
C GLY A 152 -23.76 1.71 12.64
N LYS A 153 -23.55 1.01 13.78
CA LYS A 153 -24.66 0.49 14.56
C LYS A 153 -25.58 1.68 14.71
N SER A 154 -26.71 1.67 14.01
CA SER A 154 -27.77 2.65 14.22
C SER A 154 -27.95 2.69 15.73
N ARG A 155 -27.50 3.77 16.36
CA ARG A 155 -27.55 3.87 17.82
C ARG A 155 -29.04 3.84 18.10
N ASP A 156 -29.55 2.73 18.63
CA ASP A 156 -30.96 2.62 18.98
C ASP A 156 -31.18 3.52 20.20
N VAL A 157 -31.44 4.79 19.92
CA VAL A 157 -31.67 5.81 20.94
C VAL A 157 -33.15 5.75 21.32
N ARG A 158 -33.45 4.94 22.34
CA ARG A 158 -34.79 4.89 22.94
C ARG A 158 -35.00 6.09 23.86
N VAL A 159 -35.69 7.11 23.38
CA VAL A 159 -36.07 8.29 24.18
C VAL A 159 -37.45 8.07 24.79
N ALA A 160 -37.53 8.01 26.13
CA ALA A 160 -38.80 8.00 26.86
C ALA A 160 -39.10 9.41 27.38
N ILE A 161 -40.14 10.06 26.86
CA ILE A 161 -40.54 11.42 27.26
C ILE A 161 -41.80 11.31 28.13
N GLN A 162 -41.69 11.67 29.41
CA GLN A 162 -42.84 11.75 30.31
C GLN A 162 -43.40 13.18 30.28
N LEU A 163 -44.65 13.34 29.82
CA LEU A 163 -45.33 14.63 29.82
C LEU A 163 -46.24 14.72 31.04
N SER A 164 -45.92 15.61 31.98
CA SER A 164 -46.80 15.98 33.08
C SER A 164 -47.87 16.94 32.58
N GLN A 165 -49.14 16.51 32.66
CA GLN A 165 -50.28 17.34 32.28
C GLN A 165 -50.60 18.35 33.39
N PRO A 166 -50.71 19.66 33.09
CA PRO A 166 -51.28 20.62 34.01
C PRO A 166 -52.75 20.29 34.31
N ARG A 167 -53.15 20.38 35.58
CA ARG A 167 -54.50 20.02 36.02
C ARG A 167 -55.53 20.98 35.39
N GLY A 168 -56.52 20.44 34.69
CA GLY A 168 -57.69 21.19 34.18
C GLY A 168 -57.88 21.24 32.66
N THR A 169 -57.00 20.63 31.85
CA THR A 169 -57.18 20.58 30.39
C THR A 169 -57.88 19.30 29.93
N SER A 170 -59.09 19.41 29.38
CA SER A 170 -59.82 18.31 28.74
C SER A 170 -59.19 17.94 27.39
N SER A 171 -58.55 16.77 27.31
CA SER A 171 -57.97 16.15 26.10
C SER A 171 -59.05 15.85 25.05
N PRO A 172 -58.89 16.17 23.75
CA PRO A 172 -57.91 15.52 22.85
C PRO A 172 -57.06 16.46 21.96
N THR A 173 -57.42 17.74 21.83
CA THR A 173 -56.79 18.67 20.87
C THR A 173 -55.42 19.18 21.32
N ALA A 174 -55.21 19.37 22.62
CA ALA A 174 -53.93 19.78 23.18
C ALA A 174 -52.83 18.73 22.96
N LEU A 175 -53.18 17.44 23.07
CA LEU A 175 -52.28 16.32 22.81
C LEU A 175 -51.94 16.17 21.32
N GLN A 176 -52.90 16.45 20.43
CA GLN A 176 -52.65 16.43 18.98
C GLN A 176 -51.74 17.56 18.50
N ARG A 177 -51.79 18.73 19.14
CA ARG A 177 -50.88 19.85 18.82
C ARG A 177 -49.47 19.60 19.34
N SER A 178 -49.34 19.08 20.57
CA SER A 178 -48.02 18.80 21.16
C SER A 178 -47.31 17.64 20.46
N SER A 179 -48.03 16.59 20.02
CA SER A 179 -47.41 15.45 19.33
C SER A 179 -46.73 15.84 18.02
N ARG A 180 -47.35 16.73 17.23
CA ARG A 180 -46.75 17.26 15.99
C ARG A 180 -45.53 18.12 16.26
N GLN A 181 -45.59 18.97 17.29
CA GLN A 181 -44.45 19.82 17.67
C GLN A 181 -43.27 18.97 18.13
N VAL A 182 -43.50 17.97 18.99
CA VAL A 182 -42.46 17.04 19.46
C VAL A 182 -41.87 16.23 18.30
N ALA A 183 -42.71 15.67 17.42
CA ALA A 183 -42.23 14.91 16.26
C ALA A 183 -41.34 15.76 15.33
N SER A 184 -41.71 17.02 15.11
CA SER A 184 -40.92 17.94 14.28
C SER A 184 -39.58 18.33 14.93
N ALA A 185 -39.56 18.55 16.26
CA ALA A 185 -38.36 18.86 17.01
C ALA A 185 -37.38 17.67 17.03
N VAL A 186 -37.89 16.46 17.23
CA VAL A 186 -37.09 15.23 17.19
C VAL A 186 -36.53 14.99 15.79
N ARG A 187 -37.34 15.15 14.74
CA ARG A 187 -36.86 15.00 13.35
C ARG A 187 -35.74 15.98 13.02
N ARG A 188 -35.84 17.25 13.47
CA ARG A 188 -34.79 18.26 13.29
C ARG A 188 -33.52 17.92 14.07
N ALA A 189 -33.63 17.33 15.26
CA ALA A 189 -32.48 16.94 16.08
C ALA A 189 -31.75 15.70 15.53
N LEU A 190 -32.44 14.82 14.82
CA LEU A 190 -31.87 13.60 14.23
C LEU A 190 -31.28 13.81 12.82
N SER A 191 -31.57 14.95 12.17
CA SER A 191 -31.11 15.27 10.82
C SER A 191 -29.84 16.13 10.77
N VAL A 192 -29.19 16.35 11.92
CA VAL A 192 -27.89 17.04 12.08
C VAL A 192 -26.84 15.99 12.38
#